data_AF-A0A958DEU0-F1
#
_entry.id   AF-A0A958DEU0-F1
#
_cell.length_a   1.000
_cell.length_b   1.000
_cell.length_c   1.000
_cell.angle_alpha   90.00
_cell.angle_beta   90.00
_cell.angle_gamma   90.00
#
_symmetry.space_group_name_H-M   'P 1'
#
loop_
_entity.id
_entity.type
_entity.pdbx_description
1 polymer ?
#
loop_
_entity_poly.entity_id
_entity_poly.type
_entity_poly.pdbx_seq_one_letter_code
_entity_poly.pdbx_strand_id
1 'polypeptide(L)'
;MTPEQEPQNVSLANSRFLRACRRESVDTTPIWLMRQAGRYMAEYRALRERYTILELIKAPELACEVTMQPINAFDLDAGIIFADILPPLEGMGLHLEFIKGEGPHIDNPVRTAADIDGLRVTLPEESLWFTLEAVRLARRELDGRGLPLIGFSGAPFTLASYAIEGGSSRNHVHAKSLM
;
A
#
# COMPACT_ATOMS: atom_id res chain seq x y z
N MET A 1 -16.83 -2.83 41.32
CA MET A 1 -17.33 -2.17 40.09
C MET A 1 -16.29 -1.15 39.69
N THR A 2 -15.38 -1.54 38.80
CA THR A 2 -14.53 -0.57 38.08
C THR A 2 -15.45 0.28 37.20
N PRO A 3 -15.32 1.61 37.15
CA PRO A 3 -16.11 2.40 36.24
C PRO A 3 -15.72 2.00 34.81
N GLU A 4 -16.70 1.61 34.00
CA GLU A 4 -16.53 1.56 32.55
C GLU A 4 -16.10 2.96 32.11
N GLN A 5 -14.84 3.09 31.71
CA GLN A 5 -14.34 4.33 31.11
C GLN A 5 -15.04 4.46 29.76
N GLU A 6 -15.93 5.45 29.63
CA GLU A 6 -16.42 5.90 28.33
C GLU A 6 -15.23 6.07 27.39
N PRO A 7 -15.31 5.60 26.13
CA PRO A 7 -14.22 5.78 25.18
C PRO A 7 -13.98 7.27 25.00
N GLN A 8 -12.92 7.78 25.63
CA GLN A 8 -12.45 9.13 25.38
C GLN A 8 -12.21 9.23 23.88
N ASN A 9 -12.87 10.19 23.24
CA ASN A 9 -12.71 10.43 21.81
C ASN A 9 -11.30 10.97 21.58
N VAL A 10 -10.32 10.06 21.53
CA VAL A 10 -8.91 10.40 21.32
C VAL A 10 -8.81 10.93 19.91
N SER A 11 -8.59 12.25 19.79
CA SER A 11 -8.32 12.88 18.50
C SER A 11 -7.21 12.12 17.76
N LEU A 12 -7.30 11.95 16.44
CA LEU A 12 -6.33 11.22 15.62
C LEU A 12 -4.87 11.57 15.96
N ALA A 13 -4.57 12.85 16.18
CA ALA A 13 -3.25 13.35 16.54
C ALA A 13 -2.68 12.74 17.83
N ASN A 14 -3.55 12.33 18.75
CA ASN A 14 -3.24 11.74 20.05
C ASN A 14 -3.31 10.20 20.06
N SER A 15 -3.54 9.56 18.90
CA SER A 15 -3.47 8.09 18.78
C SER A 15 -2.08 7.57 19.22
N ARG A 16 -2.07 6.38 19.83
CA ARG A 16 -0.82 5.77 20.34
C ARG A 16 0.25 5.67 19.26
N PHE A 17 -0.12 5.20 18.07
CA PHE A 17 0.80 5.05 16.94
C PHE A 17 1.48 6.36 16.55
N LEU A 18 0.73 7.46 16.35
CA LEU A 18 1.33 8.73 15.94
C LEU A 18 2.19 9.36 17.04
N ARG A 19 1.78 9.25 18.31
CA ARG A 19 2.57 9.70 19.46
C ARG A 19 3.89 8.94 19.57
N ALA A 20 3.85 7.61 19.45
CA ALA A 20 5.04 6.76 19.46
C ALA A 20 5.99 7.09 18.29
N CYS A 21 5.48 7.31 17.07
CA CYS A 21 6.29 7.75 15.93
C CYS A 21 7.00 9.10 16.19
N ARG A 22 6.39 10.00 16.96
CA ARG A 22 6.97 11.28 17.36
C ARG A 22 7.87 11.19 18.61
N ARG A 23 8.06 9.99 19.16
CA ARG A 23 8.81 9.70 20.40
C ARG A 23 8.19 10.34 21.64
N GLU A 24 6.88 10.52 21.64
CA GLU A 24 6.11 10.95 22.81
C GLU A 24 5.78 9.73 23.70
N SER A 25 5.48 9.97 24.98
CA SER A 25 5.04 8.91 25.89
C SER A 25 3.70 8.31 25.43
N VAL A 26 3.49 7.02 25.67
CA VAL A 26 2.23 6.30 25.44
C VAL A 26 2.00 5.32 26.59
N ASP A 27 0.75 4.94 26.81
CA ASP A 27 0.33 4.02 27.88
C ASP A 27 0.68 2.56 27.57
N THR A 28 0.78 2.19 26.30
CA THR A 28 1.32 0.90 25.84
C THR A 28 1.98 1.05 24.47
N THR A 29 2.78 0.06 24.08
CA THR A 29 3.44 0.05 22.76
C THR A 29 2.41 -0.21 21.66
N PRO A 30 2.24 0.67 20.66
CA PRO A 30 1.28 0.47 19.59
C PRO A 30 1.73 -0.63 18.63
N ILE A 31 0.77 -1.38 18.06
CA ILE A 31 1.02 -2.48 17.14
C ILE A 31 0.21 -2.35 15.84
N TRP A 32 0.89 -2.66 14.74
CA TRP A 32 0.31 -2.98 13.44
C TRP A 32 1.23 -4.03 12.78
N LEU A 33 0.75 -4.75 11.77
CA LEU A 33 1.53 -5.83 11.15
C LEU A 33 1.72 -5.58 9.66
N MET A 34 2.96 -5.73 9.18
CA MET A 34 3.23 -5.74 7.75
C MET A 34 2.46 -6.89 7.09
N ARG A 35 1.75 -6.59 5.99
CA ARG A 35 0.81 -7.52 5.34
C ARG A 35 -0.35 -7.98 6.24
N GLN A 36 -0.83 -7.12 7.14
CA GLN A 36 -2.04 -7.37 7.95
C GLN A 36 -3.28 -7.66 7.10
N ALA A 37 -3.41 -7.05 5.92
CA ALA A 37 -4.41 -7.47 4.94
C ALA A 37 -3.75 -8.45 3.97
N GLY A 38 -4.15 -9.73 3.99
CA GLY A 38 -3.51 -10.71 3.12
C GLY A 38 -4.03 -12.14 3.22
N ARG A 39 -3.33 -13.03 2.52
CA ARG A 39 -3.73 -14.43 2.24
C ARG A 39 -4.02 -15.30 3.46
N TYR A 40 -3.63 -14.90 4.67
CA TYR A 40 -3.97 -15.63 5.89
C TYR A 40 -5.45 -15.46 6.28
N MET A 41 -6.09 -14.37 5.86
CA MET A 41 -7.52 -14.09 6.10
C MET A 41 -8.40 -14.78 5.05
N ALA A 42 -9.55 -15.32 5.47
CA ALA A 42 -10.45 -16.04 4.57
C ALA A 42 -11.19 -15.09 3.62
N GLU A 43 -11.57 -13.92 4.12
CA GLU A 43 -12.25 -12.83 3.43
C GLU A 43 -11.38 -12.28 2.30
N TYR A 44 -10.08 -12.11 2.54
CA TYR A 44 -9.10 -11.74 1.51
C TYR A 44 -9.02 -12.80 0.41
N ARG A 45 -8.97 -14.09 0.79
CA ARG A 45 -8.90 -15.18 -0.20
C ARG A 45 -10.16 -15.23 -1.06
N ALA A 46 -11.34 -15.04 -0.48
CA ALA A 46 -12.61 -14.99 -1.21
C ALA A 46 -12.65 -13.84 -2.24
N LEU A 47 -12.10 -12.67 -1.91
CA LEU A 47 -11.94 -11.58 -2.90
C LEU A 47 -10.95 -11.96 -4.01
N ARG A 48 -9.83 -12.62 -3.67
CA ARG A 48 -8.81 -13.03 -4.65
C ARG A 48 -9.24 -14.17 -5.58
N GLU A 49 -10.30 -14.92 -5.23
CA GLU A 49 -10.95 -15.88 -6.11
C GLU A 49 -11.75 -15.19 -7.23
N ARG A 50 -12.25 -13.98 -6.96
CA ARG A 50 -13.07 -13.19 -7.88
C ARG A 50 -12.30 -12.14 -8.66
N TYR A 51 -11.26 -11.56 -8.06
CA TYR A 51 -10.54 -10.41 -8.58
C TYR A 51 -9.03 -10.66 -8.58
N THR A 52 -8.36 -10.18 -9.63
CA THR A 52 -6.91 -10.00 -9.67
C THR A 52 -6.45 -8.96 -8.65
N ILE A 53 -5.14 -8.96 -8.33
CA ILE A 53 -4.61 -7.96 -7.39
C ILE A 53 -4.72 -6.54 -7.96
N LEU A 54 -4.50 -6.37 -9.27
CA LEU A 54 -4.64 -5.09 -9.94
C LEU A 54 -6.09 -4.57 -9.88
N GLU A 55 -7.07 -5.44 -10.12
CA GLU A 55 -8.48 -5.06 -9.99
C GLU A 55 -8.83 -4.63 -8.55
N LEU A 56 -8.32 -5.35 -7.55
CA LEU A 56 -8.54 -4.97 -6.15
C LEU A 56 -7.92 -3.61 -5.80
N ILE A 57 -6.70 -3.32 -6.24
CA ILE A 57 -6.05 -2.03 -5.92
C ILE A 57 -6.60 -0.87 -6.76
N LYS A 58 -7.08 -1.13 -8.00
CA LYS A 58 -7.65 -0.11 -8.91
C LYS A 58 -9.13 0.18 -8.65
N ALA A 59 -9.78 -0.61 -7.79
CA ALA A 59 -11.15 -0.37 -7.32
C ALA A 59 -11.11 0.20 -5.87
N PRO A 60 -11.34 1.51 -5.67
CA PRO A 60 -11.19 2.16 -4.37
C PRO A 60 -11.97 1.51 -3.23
N GLU A 61 -13.20 1.06 -3.50
CA GLU A 61 -14.07 0.42 -2.53
C GLU A 61 -13.53 -0.95 -2.09
N LEU A 62 -13.00 -1.74 -3.04
CA LEU A 62 -12.39 -3.04 -2.73
C LEU A 62 -11.07 -2.87 -1.98
N ALA A 63 -10.24 -1.91 -2.38
CA ALA A 63 -9.01 -1.57 -1.65
C ALA A 63 -9.32 -1.13 -0.21
N CYS A 64 -10.36 -0.31 -0.02
CA CYS A 64 -10.85 0.07 1.30
C CYS A 64 -11.36 -1.14 2.09
N GLU A 65 -12.19 -2.01 1.49
CA GLU A 65 -12.68 -3.23 2.13
C GLU A 65 -11.53 -4.10 2.64
N VAL A 66 -10.54 -4.36 1.79
CA VAL A 66 -9.34 -5.14 2.14
C VAL A 66 -8.53 -4.47 3.25
N THR A 67 -8.39 -3.15 3.21
CA THR A 67 -7.71 -2.38 4.27
C THR A 67 -8.40 -2.55 5.64
N MET A 68 -9.74 -2.60 5.65
CA MET A 68 -10.54 -2.69 6.87
C MET A 68 -10.65 -4.11 7.44
N GLN A 69 -10.41 -5.16 6.65
CA GLN A 69 -10.47 -6.56 7.12
C GLN A 69 -9.69 -6.81 8.42
N PRO A 70 -8.37 -6.52 8.52
CA PRO A 70 -7.63 -6.72 9.77
C PRO A 70 -8.05 -5.77 10.88
N ILE A 71 -8.47 -4.54 10.55
CA ILE A 71 -8.96 -3.55 11.52
C ILE A 71 -10.29 -3.99 12.16
N ASN A 72 -11.09 -4.77 11.45
CA ASN A 72 -12.32 -5.36 11.97
C ASN A 72 -12.07 -6.64 12.79
N ALA A 73 -10.97 -7.34 12.52
CA ALA A 73 -10.65 -8.62 13.15
C ALA A 73 -9.77 -8.49 14.40
N PHE A 74 -8.96 -7.44 14.50
CA PHE A 74 -7.93 -7.28 15.53
C PHE A 74 -7.90 -5.85 16.07
N ASP A 75 -7.50 -5.71 17.34
CA ASP A 75 -7.29 -4.41 18.00
C ASP A 75 -5.92 -3.83 17.64
N LEU A 76 -5.80 -3.32 16.40
CA LEU A 76 -4.57 -2.72 15.86
C LEU A 76 -4.58 -1.20 16.03
N ASP A 77 -3.41 -0.61 16.29
CA ASP A 77 -3.25 0.84 16.49
C ASP A 77 -3.12 1.63 15.19
N ALA A 78 -3.09 0.97 14.02
CA ALA A 78 -3.05 1.61 12.71
C ALA A 78 -3.56 0.70 11.58
N GLY A 79 -4.21 1.31 10.59
CA GLY A 79 -4.44 0.70 9.27
C GLY A 79 -3.32 1.04 8.31
N ILE A 80 -3.01 0.16 7.36
CA ILE A 80 -2.16 0.46 6.21
C ILE A 80 -2.97 0.27 4.95
N ILE A 81 -2.93 1.25 4.03
CA ILE A 81 -3.70 1.20 2.79
C ILE A 81 -3.35 -0.05 1.99
N PHE A 82 -4.36 -0.77 1.49
CA PHE A 82 -4.13 -1.84 0.54
C PHE A 82 -3.82 -1.25 -0.84
N ALA A 83 -2.54 -1.24 -1.19
CA ALA A 83 -2.04 -0.80 -2.49
C ALA A 83 -0.84 -1.68 -2.89
N ASP A 84 -0.24 -1.39 -4.04
CA ASP A 84 1.05 -1.97 -4.47
C ASP A 84 2.05 -0.84 -4.74
N ILE A 85 3.36 -1.13 -4.72
CA ILE A 85 4.40 -0.13 -4.98
C ILE A 85 4.61 0.17 -6.47
N LEU A 86 4.18 -0.71 -7.36
CA LEU A 86 4.46 -0.64 -8.80
C LEU A 86 3.50 0.19 -9.66
N PRO A 87 2.23 0.48 -9.30
CA PRO A 87 1.34 1.31 -10.11
C PRO A 87 1.90 2.68 -10.53
N PRO A 88 2.75 3.38 -9.74
CA PRO A 88 3.42 4.59 -10.22
C PRO A 88 4.20 4.38 -11.53
N LEU A 89 4.76 3.19 -11.77
CA LEU A 89 5.48 2.86 -13.00
C LEU A 89 4.58 2.89 -14.24
N GLU A 90 3.29 2.53 -14.11
CA GLU A 90 2.31 2.70 -15.20
C GLU A 90 2.16 4.17 -15.59
N GLY A 91 2.05 5.06 -14.59
CA GLY A 91 2.01 6.51 -14.81
C GLY A 91 3.28 7.03 -15.49
N MET A 92 4.43 6.42 -15.20
CA MET A 92 5.70 6.76 -15.84
C MET A 92 5.82 6.27 -17.30
N GLY A 93 4.83 5.52 -17.81
CA GLY A 93 4.80 5.01 -19.19
C GLY A 93 5.25 3.55 -19.34
N LEU A 94 5.39 2.81 -18.24
CA LEU A 94 5.73 1.39 -18.27
C LEU A 94 4.47 0.52 -18.32
N HIS A 95 4.52 -0.59 -19.03
CA HIS A 95 3.42 -1.52 -19.21
C HIS A 95 3.50 -2.61 -18.14
N LEU A 96 2.84 -2.38 -17.01
CA LEU A 96 2.84 -3.29 -15.87
C LEU A 96 1.69 -4.29 -15.95
N GLU A 97 2.01 -5.57 -15.83
CA GLU A 97 1.04 -6.66 -15.67
C GLU A 97 1.39 -7.50 -14.43
N PHE A 98 0.38 -8.14 -13.83
CA PHE A 98 0.59 -9.11 -12.75
C PHE A 98 0.21 -10.51 -13.23
N ILE A 99 1.21 -11.29 -13.62
CA ILE A 99 1.04 -12.65 -14.12
C ILE A 99 0.81 -13.60 -12.93
N LYS A 100 -0.28 -14.38 -12.99
CA LYS A 100 -0.68 -15.29 -11.92
C LYS A 100 0.40 -16.36 -11.70
N GLY A 101 1.05 -16.31 -10.54
CA GLY A 101 2.08 -17.27 -10.13
C GLY A 101 3.51 -16.81 -10.41
N GLU A 102 3.70 -15.81 -11.26
CA GLU A 102 5.02 -15.28 -11.64
C GLU A 102 5.31 -13.91 -11.01
N GLY A 103 4.26 -13.12 -10.75
CA GLY A 103 4.36 -11.80 -10.12
C GLY A 103 4.31 -10.67 -11.14
N PRO A 104 4.88 -9.50 -10.82
CA PRO A 104 4.84 -8.34 -11.71
C PRO A 104 5.76 -8.56 -12.93
N HIS A 105 5.27 -8.17 -14.09
CA HIS A 105 5.96 -8.17 -15.37
C HIS A 105 5.87 -6.77 -16.00
N ILE A 106 6.95 -6.30 -16.61
CA ILE A 106 6.97 -5.05 -17.35
C ILE A 106 7.39 -5.34 -18.79
N ASP A 107 6.48 -5.13 -19.75
CA ASP A 107 6.68 -5.52 -21.15
C ASP A 107 7.71 -4.66 -21.90
N ASN A 108 7.84 -3.39 -21.48
CA ASN A 108 8.76 -2.41 -22.07
C ASN A 108 9.82 -1.96 -21.03
N PRO A 109 10.67 -2.87 -20.54
CA PRO A 109 11.53 -2.56 -19.42
C PRO A 109 12.68 -1.63 -19.86
N VAL A 110 13.16 -0.79 -18.93
CA VAL A 110 14.17 0.24 -19.19
C VAL A 110 15.54 -0.43 -19.43
N ARG A 111 16.18 -0.17 -20.58
CA ARG A 111 17.48 -0.77 -20.95
C ARG A 111 18.52 0.25 -21.36
N THR A 112 18.10 1.41 -21.85
CA THR A 112 18.95 2.41 -22.48
C THR A 112 18.68 3.80 -21.91
N ALA A 113 19.60 4.74 -22.17
CA ALA A 113 19.39 6.14 -21.81
C ALA A 113 18.14 6.73 -22.49
N ALA A 114 17.84 6.33 -23.73
CA ALA A 114 16.64 6.77 -24.43
C ALA A 114 15.35 6.29 -23.75
N ASP A 115 15.36 5.09 -23.15
CA ASP A 115 14.21 4.58 -22.38
C ASP A 115 13.99 5.41 -21.11
N ILE A 116 15.08 5.84 -20.45
CA ILE A 116 15.04 6.73 -19.28
C ILE A 116 14.46 8.09 -19.67
N ASP A 117 14.95 8.68 -20.76
CA ASP A 117 14.46 9.97 -21.27
C ASP A 117 12.98 9.92 -21.70
N GLY A 118 12.48 8.73 -22.03
CA GLY A 118 11.08 8.48 -22.36
C GLY A 118 10.14 8.38 -21.16
N LEU A 119 10.66 8.25 -19.93
CA LEU A 119 9.85 8.16 -18.72
C LEU A 119 9.12 9.48 -18.43
N ARG A 120 7.93 9.35 -17.85
CA ARG A 120 7.06 10.50 -17.54
C ARG A 120 6.98 10.71 -16.03
N VAL A 121 6.79 11.97 -15.64
CA VAL A 121 6.36 12.33 -14.28
C VAL A 121 4.91 12.76 -14.37
N THR A 122 3.99 11.89 -13.98
CA THR A 122 2.55 12.17 -13.97
C THR A 122 2.10 12.69 -12.61
N LEU A 123 1.08 13.52 -12.61
CA LEU A 123 0.42 13.92 -11.37
C LEU A 123 -0.30 12.69 -10.76
N PRO A 124 -0.24 12.50 -9.42
CA PRO A 124 -0.95 11.39 -8.78
C PRO A 124 -2.45 11.35 -9.06
N GLU A 125 -3.08 12.50 -9.24
CA GLU A 125 -4.50 12.65 -9.60
C GLU A 125 -4.84 12.07 -10.97
N GLU A 126 -3.86 11.93 -11.87
CA GLU A 126 -4.04 11.37 -13.21
C GLU A 126 -3.77 9.87 -13.21
N SER A 127 -2.62 9.45 -12.68
CA SER A 127 -2.15 8.06 -12.79
C SER A 127 -2.48 7.17 -11.59
N LEU A 128 -2.78 7.76 -10.43
CA LEU A 128 -2.98 7.06 -9.15
C LEU A 128 -4.28 7.49 -8.46
N TRP A 129 -5.24 8.04 -9.22
CA TRP A 129 -6.52 8.53 -8.69
C TRP A 129 -7.23 7.49 -7.81
N PHE A 130 -7.16 6.21 -8.19
CA PHE A 130 -7.79 5.10 -7.47
C PHE A 130 -7.16 4.89 -6.09
N THR A 131 -5.84 5.06 -5.95
CA THR A 131 -5.15 4.98 -4.66
C THR A 131 -5.53 6.18 -3.79
N LEU A 132 -5.59 7.38 -4.37
CA LEU A 132 -6.02 8.57 -3.63
C LEU A 132 -7.45 8.42 -3.11
N GLU A 133 -8.35 7.86 -3.91
CA GLU A 133 -9.73 7.62 -3.51
C GLU A 133 -9.85 6.52 -2.45
N ALA A 134 -9.10 5.42 -2.59
CA ALA A 134 -9.03 4.38 -1.57
C ALA A 134 -8.53 4.94 -0.22
N VAL A 135 -7.54 5.84 -0.25
CA VAL A 135 -7.05 6.55 0.94
C VAL A 135 -8.14 7.40 1.57
N ARG A 136 -8.93 8.15 0.78
CA ARG A 136 -10.05 8.96 1.31
C ARG A 136 -11.11 8.09 1.98
N LEU A 137 -11.51 7.00 1.32
CA LEU A 137 -12.49 6.05 1.85
C LEU A 137 -12.00 5.41 3.15
N ALA A 138 -10.79 4.83 3.14
CA ALA A 138 -10.22 4.20 4.33
C ALA A 138 -10.00 5.19 5.48
N ARG A 139 -9.60 6.43 5.18
CA ARG A 139 -9.46 7.49 6.17
C ARG A 139 -10.78 7.79 6.87
N ARG A 140 -11.87 7.91 6.10
CA ARG A 140 -13.22 8.13 6.64
C ARG A 140 -13.67 7.00 7.57
N GLU A 141 -13.45 5.75 7.18
CA GLU A 141 -13.80 4.58 8.00
C GLU A 141 -12.98 4.50 9.31
N LEU A 142 -11.71 4.91 9.26
CA LEU A 142 -10.81 4.89 10.41
C LEU A 142 -10.97 6.11 11.33
N ASP A 143 -11.46 7.25 10.84
CA ASP A 143 -11.71 8.45 11.64
C ASP A 143 -12.73 8.20 12.74
N GLY A 144 -13.79 7.43 12.44
CA GLY A 144 -14.78 7.00 13.43
C GLY A 144 -14.19 6.13 14.55
N ARG A 145 -12.96 5.63 14.38
CA ARG A 145 -12.23 4.78 15.35
C ARG A 145 -11.00 5.46 15.96
N GLY A 146 -10.68 6.69 15.55
CA GLY A 146 -9.47 7.38 15.99
C GLY A 146 -8.15 6.73 15.54
N LEU A 147 -8.18 5.85 14.53
CA LEU A 147 -7.01 5.08 14.10
C LEU A 147 -6.26 5.73 12.92
N PRO A 148 -4.94 5.90 12.97
CA PRO A 148 -4.15 6.38 11.83
C PRO A 148 -4.15 5.41 10.64
N LEU A 149 -3.97 6.00 9.44
CA LEU A 149 -3.84 5.30 8.16
C LEU A 149 -2.43 5.55 7.64
N ILE A 150 -1.69 4.48 7.43
CA ILE A 150 -0.34 4.47 6.88
C ILE A 150 -0.47 4.44 5.35
N GLY A 151 0.05 5.48 4.68
CA GLY A 151 0.38 5.44 3.26
C GLY A 151 1.80 4.92 3.06
N PHE A 152 2.14 4.48 1.84
CA PHE A 152 3.48 4.01 1.52
C PHE A 152 3.81 4.18 0.04
N SER A 153 5.09 4.05 -0.30
CA SER A 153 5.61 4.00 -1.67
C SER A 153 6.89 3.17 -1.72
N GLY A 154 7.25 2.69 -2.91
CA GLY A 154 8.53 2.04 -3.14
C GLY A 154 9.67 3.05 -3.15
N ALA A 155 10.83 2.67 -2.60
CA ALA A 155 12.04 3.49 -2.69
C ALA A 155 12.54 3.57 -4.16
N PRO A 156 13.23 4.66 -4.56
CA PRO A 156 13.67 4.85 -5.95
C PRO A 156 14.45 3.67 -6.52
N PHE A 157 15.43 3.12 -5.79
CA PHE A 157 16.21 1.97 -6.24
C PHE A 157 15.35 0.71 -6.43
N THR A 158 14.38 0.47 -5.56
CA THR A 158 13.47 -0.67 -5.67
C THR A 158 12.60 -0.54 -6.91
N LEU A 159 12.00 0.63 -7.14
CA LEU A 159 11.17 0.88 -8.33
C LEU A 159 11.99 0.79 -9.62
N ALA A 160 13.19 1.40 -9.63
CA ALA A 160 14.13 1.29 -10.74
C ALA A 160 14.53 -0.16 -11.00
N SER A 161 14.74 -0.97 -9.96
CA SER A 161 15.05 -2.39 -10.11
C SER A 161 13.93 -3.14 -10.83
N TYR A 162 12.66 -2.90 -10.51
CA TYR A 162 11.55 -3.52 -11.26
C TYR A 162 11.50 -3.02 -12.70
N ALA A 163 11.59 -1.69 -12.91
CA ALA A 163 11.56 -1.08 -14.23
C ALA A 163 12.70 -1.58 -15.14
N ILE A 164 13.89 -1.78 -14.58
CA ILE A 164 15.08 -2.24 -15.31
C ILE A 164 15.14 -3.76 -15.39
N GLU A 165 14.63 -4.54 -14.44
CA GLU A 165 14.68 -6.00 -14.57
C GLU A 165 13.53 -6.53 -15.43
N GLY A 166 12.43 -5.79 -15.54
CA GLY A 166 11.20 -6.24 -16.22
C GLY A 166 10.31 -7.13 -15.35
N GLY A 167 10.59 -7.19 -14.05
CA GLY A 167 9.90 -8.04 -13.09
C GLY A 167 10.73 -8.32 -11.85
N SER A 168 10.38 -9.38 -11.13
CA SER A 168 11.13 -9.80 -9.93
C SER A 168 12.51 -10.35 -10.31
N SER A 169 13.56 -9.87 -9.65
CA SER A 169 14.93 -10.34 -9.86
C SER A 169 15.62 -10.60 -8.53
N ARG A 170 16.43 -11.66 -8.47
CA ARG A 170 17.27 -11.98 -7.29
C ARG A 170 18.64 -11.34 -7.38
N ASN A 171 19.15 -11.17 -8.60
CA ASN A 171 20.55 -10.81 -8.84
C ASN A 171 20.72 -9.37 -9.34
N HIS A 172 19.63 -8.75 -9.82
CA HIS A 172 19.61 -7.37 -10.31
C HIS A 172 20.68 -7.09 -11.37
N VAL A 173 20.85 -8.01 -12.32
CA VAL A 173 21.96 -8.00 -13.28
C VAL A 173 21.88 -6.79 -14.20
N HIS A 174 20.68 -6.45 -14.69
CA HIS A 174 20.48 -5.31 -15.57
C HIS A 174 20.59 -4.00 -14.79
N ALA A 175 19.99 -3.92 -13.61
CA ALA A 175 20.06 -2.73 -12.77
C ALA A 175 21.53 -2.38 -12.40
N LYS A 176 22.34 -3.36 -12.02
CA LYS A 176 23.77 -3.19 -11.73
C LYS A 176 24.64 -2.88 -12.94
N SER A 177 24.17 -3.20 -14.15
CA SER A 177 24.91 -2.89 -15.38
C SER A 177 24.63 -1.47 -15.87
N LEU A 178 23.49 -0.90 -15.48
CA LEU A 178 23.04 0.42 -15.90
C LEU A 178 23.43 1.53 -14.91
N MET A 179 23.61 1.19 -13.62
CA MET A 179 23.97 2.11 -12.52
C MET A 179 25.43 1.92 -12.08
#